data_AF-A0A8T6VGC8-F1
#
_entry.id   AF-A0A8T6VGC8-F1
#
_cell.length_a   1.000
_cell.length_b   1.000
_cell.length_c   1.000
_cell.angle_alpha   90.00
_cell.angle_beta   90.00
_cell.angle_gamma   90.00
#
_symmetry.space_group_name_H-M   'P 1'
#
loop_
_entity.id
_entity.type
_entity.pdbx_description
1 polymer ?
#
loop_
_entity_poly.entity_id
_entity_poly.type
_entity_poly.pdbx_seq_one_letter_code
_entity_poly.pdbx_strand_id
1 'polypeptide(L)' 'ALLAGIGFTMSLFVSSLAFTNSEQIQSSRFAILIGSLLSAVTGKVILYGSTRRGNYE' A
#
# COMPACT_ATOMS: atom_id res chain seq x y z
N ALA A 1 -6.31 1.19 10.38
CA ALA A 1 -6.37 1.82 9.05
C ALA A 1 -5.11 1.58 8.21
N LEU A 2 -3.89 1.69 8.76
CA LEU A 2 -2.62 1.59 7.99
C LEU A 2 -2.22 0.17 7.51
N LEU A 3 -2.82 -0.90 8.05
CA LEU A 3 -2.62 -2.26 7.51
C LEU A 3 -3.38 -2.50 6.18
N ALA A 4 -4.18 -1.52 5.72
CA ALA A 4 -4.90 -1.58 4.44
C ALA A 4 -3.98 -1.50 3.20
N GLY A 5 -2.65 -1.44 3.38
CA GLY A 5 -1.67 -1.70 2.31
C GLY A 5 -1.76 -3.11 1.71
N ILE A 6 -2.53 -4.03 2.31
CA ILE A 6 -2.91 -5.33 1.72
C ILE A 6 -3.87 -5.16 0.52
N GLY A 7 -4.31 -3.94 0.21
CA GLY A 7 -5.01 -3.61 -1.02
C GLY A 7 -4.24 -3.85 -2.32
N PHE A 8 -2.97 -4.31 -2.28
CA PHE A 8 -2.16 -4.62 -3.46
C PHE A 8 -2.95 -5.37 -4.55
N THR A 9 -3.64 -6.45 -4.19
CA THR A 9 -4.44 -7.26 -5.12
C THR A 9 -5.65 -6.49 -5.67
N MET A 10 -6.36 -5.71 -4.84
CA MET A 10 -7.50 -4.90 -5.28
C MET A 10 -7.08 -3.69 -6.13
N SER A 11 -5.95 -3.04 -5.81
CA SER A 11 -5.37 -1.97 -6.60
C SER A 11 -4.89 -2.47 -7.96
N LEU A 12 -4.30 -3.68 -8.05
CA LEU A 12 -3.97 -4.28 -9.34
C LEU A 12 -5.22 -4.59 -10.16
N PHE A 13 -6.30 -5.01 -9.52
CA PHE A 13 -7.58 -5.26 -10.20
C PHE A 13 -8.20 -3.98 -10.75
N VAL A 14 -8.25 -2.91 -9.94
CA VAL A 14 -8.70 -1.57 -10.36
C VAL A 14 -7.82 -1.03 -11.48
N SER A 15 -6.51 -1.18 -11.39
CA SER A 15 -5.59 -0.77 -12.46
C SER A 15 -5.81 -1.53 -13.76
N SER A 16 -6.18 -2.81 -13.69
CA SER A 16 -6.47 -3.62 -14.87
C SER A 16 -7.82 -3.28 -15.52
N LEU A 17 -8.78 -2.72 -14.76
CA LEU A 17 -10.05 -2.21 -15.28
C LEU A 17 -9.95 -0.78 -15.80
N ALA A 18 -9.09 0.04 -15.19
CA ALA A 18 -8.93 1.45 -15.52
C ALA A 18 -8.14 1.68 -16.83
N PHE A 19 -7.27 0.75 -17.22
CA PHE A 19 -6.38 0.91 -18.36
C PHE A 19 -6.42 -0.33 -19.27
N THR A 20 -6.63 -0.12 -20.56
CA THR A 20 -6.62 -1.16 -21.60
C THR A 20 -5.28 -1.23 -22.35
N ASN A 21 -4.46 -0.16 -22.31
CA ASN A 21 -3.15 -0.11 -22.95
C ASN A 21 -2.07 -0.80 -22.11
N SER A 22 -1.34 -1.74 -22.70
CA SER A 22 -0.36 -2.59 -22.00
C SER A 22 0.76 -1.79 -21.33
N GLU A 23 1.19 -0.68 -21.93
CA GLU A 23 2.22 0.19 -21.36
C GLU A 23 1.76 0.88 -20.06
N GLN A 24 0.53 1.38 -20.04
CA GLN A 24 -0.02 2.07 -18.87
C GLN A 24 -0.30 1.10 -17.72
N ILE A 25 -0.68 -0.15 -18.03
CA ILE A 25 -0.83 -1.22 -17.04
C ILE A 25 0.51 -1.52 -16.35
N GLN A 26 1.62 -1.58 -17.10
CA GLN A 26 2.94 -1.83 -16.52
C GLN A 26 3.39 -0.70 -15.59
N SER A 27 3.24 0.55 -16.04
CA SER A 27 3.56 1.73 -15.22
C SER A 27 2.72 1.77 -13.93
N SER A 28 1.42 1.47 -14.03
CA SER A 28 0.51 1.46 -12.89
C SER A 28 0.85 0.38 -11.86
N ARG A 29 1.22 -0.83 -12.31
CA ARG A 29 1.69 -1.91 -11.43
C ARG A 29 2.92 -1.48 -10.63
N PHE A 30 3.86 -0.79 -11.26
CA PHE A 30 5.07 -0.29 -10.62
C PHE A 30 4.76 0.78 -9.57
N ALA A 31 3.87 1.73 -9.89
CA ALA A 31 3.40 2.73 -8.94
C ALA A 31 2.69 2.10 -7.73
N ILE A 32 1.84 1.08 -7.95
CA ILE A 32 1.14 0.37 -6.88
C ILE A 32 2.13 -0.37 -5.98
N LEU A 33 3.13 -1.05 -6.55
CA LEU A 33 4.19 -1.71 -5.78
C LEU A 33 4.93 -0.72 -4.86
N ILE A 34 5.38 0.41 -5.41
CA ILE A 34 6.09 1.43 -4.65
C ILE A 34 5.19 2.05 -3.58
N GLY A 35 3.96 2.42 -3.93
CA GLY A 35 2.99 3.01 -3.01
C GLY A 35 2.64 2.07 -1.85
N SER A 36 2.42 0.79 -2.13
CA SER A 36 2.19 -0.23 -1.10
C SER A 36 3.41 -0.42 -0.20
N LEU A 37 4.63 -0.39 -0.75
CA LEU A 37 5.86 -0.47 0.04
C LEU A 37 6.00 0.72 0.99
N LEU A 38 5.78 1.94 0.50
CA LEU A 38 5.83 3.17 1.30
C LEU A 38 4.78 3.15 2.41
N SER A 39 3.57 2.70 2.10
CA SER A 39 2.48 2.59 3.06
C SER A 39 2.78 1.54 4.14
N ALA A 40 3.35 0.39 3.75
CA ALA A 40 3.77 -0.65 4.69
C ALA A 40 4.91 -0.19 5.61
N VAL A 41 5.91 0.52 5.07
CA VAL A 41 7.02 1.09 5.86
C VAL A 41 6.49 2.14 6.83
N THR A 42 5.69 3.09 6.34
CA THR A 42 5.12 4.16 7.17
C THR A 42 4.20 3.59 8.25
N GLY A 43 3.34 2.62 7.89
CA GLY A 43 2.47 1.91 8.82
C GLY A 43 3.25 1.13 9.88
N LYS A 44 4.36 0.48 9.51
CA LYS A 44 5.25 -0.23 10.45
C LYS A 44 5.96 0.75 11.39
N VAL A 45 6.46 1.87 10.88
CA VAL A 45 7.11 2.91 11.70
C VAL A 45 6.13 3.50 12.71
N ILE A 46 4.92 3.84 12.27
CA ILE A 46 3.86 4.34 13.16
C ILE A 46 3.48 3.28 14.18
N LEU A 47 3.28 2.03 13.76
CA LEU A 47 2.91 0.94 14.67
C LEU A 47 4.00 0.67 15.70
N TYR A 48 5.27 0.66 15.30
CA TYR A 48 6.40 0.44 16.20
C TYR A 48 6.56 1.60 17.20
N GLY A 49 6.32 2.84 16.77
CA GLY A 49 6.28 4.01 17.66
C GLY A 49 5.08 3.99 18.62
N SER A 50 3.90 3.57 18.15
CA SER A 50 2.69 3.48 18.97
C SER A 50 2.67 2.26 19.89
N THR A 51 3.35 1.15 19.56
CA THR A 51 3.49 -0.01 20.46
C THR A 51 4.32 0.33 21.70
N ARG A 52 5.23 1.32 21.62
CA ARG A 52 5.88 1.91 22.80
C ARG A 52 4.97 2.84 23.62
N ARG A 53 3.75 3.11 23.15
CA ARG A 53 2.82 4.11 23.71
C ARG A 53 1.50 3.49 24.18
N GLY A 54 1.47 2.18 24.42
CA GLY A 54 0.31 1.42 24.88
C GLY A 54 0.52 0.65 26.20
N ASN A 55 1.34 1.18 27.13
CA ASN A 55 1.50 0.65 28.50
C ASN A 55 1.46 1.77 29.57
N TYR A 56 0.67 2.80 29.31
CA TYR A 56 0.14 3.74 30.30
C TYR A 56 -1.13 4.28 29.62
N GLU A 57 -2.35 3.93 29.99
CA GLU A 57 -2.95 3.76 31.32
C GLU A 57 -3.90 2.55 31.36
#